data_AF-A0A1R4IK71-F1
#
_entry.id   AF-A0A1R4IK71-F1
#
_cell.length_a   1.000
_cell.length_b   1.000
_cell.length_c   1.000
_cell.angle_alpha   90.00
_cell.angle_beta   90.00
_cell.angle_gamma   90.00
#
_symmetry.space_group_name_H-M   'P 1'
#
loop_
_entity.id
_entity.type
_entity.pdbx_description
1 polymer ?
#
loop_
_entity_poly.entity_id
_entity_poly.type
_entity_poly.pdbx_seq_one_letter_code
_entity_poly.pdbx_strand_id
1 'polypeptide(L)'
;MKETTISRKEKIMKVALSLFANKGYVDTSTKEISIEAGVSEALIFKHFGNKDSLLAHIIKSGYRRVLSHHRGMMVYKEPKDFLRNMIFLPSKLVAEEPLFWKLQERLWHNSFSKQQHEQFMKPVQPILVNAFSELGYESPALETQFLLLIIDMLWKREANGDVVNGLDLALLLERKYDLA
;
A
#
# COMPACT_ATOMS: atom_id res chain seq x y z
N MET A 1 -0.22 -17.45 26.39
CA MET A 1 0.17 -16.57 25.27
C MET A 1 1.36 -15.73 25.72
N LYS A 2 2.51 -15.79 25.04
CA LYS A 2 3.58 -14.81 25.28
C LYS A 2 3.16 -13.51 24.62
N GLU A 3 2.91 -12.46 25.41
CA GLU A 3 2.84 -11.09 24.88
C GLU A 3 4.20 -10.79 24.24
N THR A 4 4.25 -10.75 22.91
CA THR A 4 5.45 -10.34 22.20
C THR A 4 5.63 -8.85 22.43
N THR A 5 6.43 -8.48 23.43
CA THR A 5 6.78 -7.08 23.69
C THR A 5 7.39 -6.45 22.43
N ILE A 6 6.69 -5.48 21.85
CA ILE A 6 7.13 -4.73 20.67
C ILE A 6 8.50 -4.10 20.97
N SER A 7 9.46 -4.27 20.07
CA SER A 7 10.79 -3.68 20.24
C SER A 7 10.72 -2.15 20.24
N ARG A 8 11.69 -1.49 20.88
CA ARG A 8 11.78 -0.01 20.84
C ARG A 8 11.85 0.53 19.42
N LYS A 9 12.53 -0.19 18.51
CA LYS A 9 12.62 0.15 17.08
C LYS A 9 11.25 0.14 16.41
N GLU A 10 10.46 -0.92 16.63
CA GLU A 10 9.10 -1.03 16.08
C GLU A 10 8.16 0.01 16.68
N LYS A 11 8.29 0.31 17.99
CA LYS A 11 7.51 1.36 18.65
C LYS A 11 7.74 2.72 17.99
N ILE A 12 9.01 3.08 17.75
CA ILE A 12 9.37 4.31 17.04
C ILE A 12 8.76 4.34 15.64
N MET A 13 8.87 3.24 14.88
CA MET A 13 8.30 3.17 13.52
C MET A 13 6.78 3.30 13.51
N LYS A 14 6.08 2.67 14.46
CA LYS A 14 4.61 2.74 14.57
C LYS A 14 4.14 4.16 14.86
N VAL A 15 4.79 4.83 15.82
CA VAL A 15 4.48 6.22 16.18
C VAL A 15 4.78 7.17 15.02
N ALA A 16 5.97 7.04 14.42
CA ALA A 16 6.36 7.87 13.28
C ALA A 16 5.43 7.66 12.07
N LEU A 17 5.02 6.43 11.78
CA LEU A 17 4.01 6.15 10.73
C LEU A 17 2.71 6.89 11.01
N SER A 18 2.19 6.81 12.23
CA SER A 18 0.95 7.50 12.62
C SER A 18 1.08 9.02 12.45
N LEU A 19 2.18 9.62 12.93
CA LEU A 19 2.40 11.06 12.82
C LEU A 19 2.59 11.49 11.36
N PHE A 20 3.40 10.78 10.57
CA PHE A 20 3.60 11.10 9.16
C PHE A 20 2.31 10.96 8.34
N ALA A 21 1.49 9.94 8.61
CA ALA A 21 0.22 9.72 7.91
C ALA A 21 -0.83 10.79 8.26
N ASN A 22 -0.86 11.28 9.50
CA ASN A 22 -1.91 12.19 9.97
C ASN A 22 -1.52 13.67 9.92
N LYS A 23 -0.28 14.00 10.28
CA LYS A 23 0.24 15.38 10.29
C LYS A 23 1.03 15.72 9.03
N GLY A 24 1.65 14.72 8.42
CA GLY A 24 2.57 14.92 7.30
C GLY A 24 4.03 14.79 7.70
N TYR A 25 4.86 14.36 6.74
CA TYR A 25 6.29 14.12 6.97
C TYR A 25 7.05 15.40 7.34
N VAL A 26 6.78 16.51 6.63
CA VAL A 26 7.47 17.79 6.83
C VAL A 26 7.20 18.34 8.22
N ASP A 27 5.93 18.34 8.65
CA ASP A 27 5.47 18.95 9.89
C ASP A 27 5.73 18.11 11.15
N THR A 28 6.21 16.87 10.99
CA THR A 28 6.54 15.99 12.12
C THR A 28 8.04 16.07 12.45
N SER A 29 8.38 16.33 13.71
CA SER A 29 9.77 16.37 14.20
C SER A 29 10.21 15.06 14.90
N THR A 30 11.52 14.79 14.95
CA THR A 30 12.06 13.65 15.72
C THR A 30 11.80 13.77 17.22
N LYS A 31 11.75 15.00 17.73
CA LYS A 31 11.36 15.32 19.11
C LYS A 31 9.95 14.86 19.42
N GLU A 32 9.00 15.23 18.58
CA GLU A 32 7.61 14.80 18.72
C GLU A 32 7.47 13.28 18.68
N ILE A 33 8.13 12.62 17.73
CA ILE A 33 8.18 11.15 17.64
C ILE A 33 8.74 10.54 18.94
N SER A 34 9.79 11.14 19.52
CA SER A 34 10.41 10.63 20.74
C SER A 34 9.49 10.72 21.96
N ILE A 35 8.77 11.84 22.09
CA ILE A 35 7.82 12.08 23.18
C ILE A 35 6.69 11.05 23.10
N GLU A 36 6.07 10.94 21.92
CA GLU A 36 4.93 10.05 21.69
C GLU A 36 5.34 8.56 21.79
N ALA A 37 6.57 8.21 21.37
CA ALA A 37 7.10 6.86 21.54
C ALA A 37 7.63 6.57 22.95
N GLY A 38 7.74 7.57 23.83
CA GLY A 38 8.33 7.42 25.16
C GLY A 38 9.78 6.94 25.12
N VAL A 39 10.59 7.51 24.23
CA VAL A 39 12.03 7.24 24.07
C VAL A 39 12.81 8.55 23.98
N SER A 40 14.14 8.50 24.05
CA SER A 40 14.97 9.67 23.76
C SER A 40 15.15 9.87 22.25
N GLU A 41 15.31 11.12 21.81
CA GLU A 41 15.68 11.41 20.41
C GLU A 41 16.99 10.72 20.00
N ALA A 42 17.96 10.65 20.91
CA ALA A 42 19.23 9.94 20.70
C ALA A 42 19.00 8.46 20.33
N LEU A 43 17.97 7.81 20.87
CA LEU A 43 17.64 6.43 20.51
C LEU A 43 17.07 6.31 19.09
N ILE A 44 16.31 7.31 18.63
CA ILE A 44 15.83 7.37 17.24
C ILE A 44 17.04 7.48 16.30
N PHE A 45 17.93 8.44 16.56
CA PHE A 45 19.15 8.61 15.78
C PHE A 45 20.05 7.37 15.81
N LYS A 46 20.17 6.69 16.96
CA LYS A 46 20.90 5.43 17.07
C LYS A 46 20.32 4.32 16.18
N HIS A 47 19.00 4.24 16.04
CA HIS A 47 18.37 3.17 15.25
C HIS A 47 18.25 3.49 13.76
N PHE A 48 18.07 4.76 13.40
CA PHE A 48 17.69 5.15 12.05
C PHE A 48 18.64 6.17 11.42
N GLY A 49 19.53 6.81 12.18
CA GLY A 49 20.47 7.82 11.68
C GLY A 49 19.85 9.20 11.47
N ASN A 50 18.72 9.29 10.75
CA ASN A 50 18.00 10.55 10.51
C ASN A 50 16.51 10.31 10.17
N LYS A 51 15.74 11.41 10.02
CA LYS A 51 14.29 11.37 9.75
C LYS A 51 13.97 10.75 8.38
N ASP A 52 14.78 11.03 7.35
CA ASP A 52 14.60 10.47 6.00
C ASP A 52 14.82 8.94 6.01
N SER A 53 15.82 8.48 6.74
CA SER A 53 16.12 7.06 6.89
C SER A 53 15.05 6.35 7.71
N LEU A 54 14.50 6.98 8.74
CA LEU A 54 13.32 6.46 9.45
C LEU A 54 12.12 6.32 8.50
N LEU A 55 11.83 7.33 7.68
CA LEU A 55 10.78 7.25 6.67
C LEU A 55 11.04 6.10 5.68
N ALA A 56 12.26 5.99 5.15
CA ALA A 56 12.62 4.93 4.23
C ALA A 56 12.45 3.54 4.85
N HIS A 57 12.78 3.36 6.13
CA HIS A 57 12.54 2.12 6.86
C HIS A 57 11.05 1.81 7.01
N ILE A 58 10.22 2.81 7.29
CA ILE A 58 8.75 2.65 7.37
C ILE A 58 8.20 2.18 6.02
N ILE A 59 8.57 2.86 4.93
CA ILE A 59 8.09 2.53 3.58
C ILE A 59 8.50 1.10 3.17
N LYS A 60 9.79 0.77 3.28
CA LYS A 60 10.31 -0.56 2.94
C LYS A 60 9.66 -1.66 3.78
N SER A 61 9.44 -1.39 5.07
CA SER A 61 8.82 -2.37 5.97
C SER A 61 7.34 -2.54 5.69
N GLY A 62 6.62 -1.47 5.32
CA GLY A 62 5.22 -1.53 4.91
C GLY A 62 5.03 -2.40 3.68
N TYR A 63 5.76 -2.13 2.59
CA TYR A 63 5.71 -2.98 1.39
C TYR A 63 6.12 -4.42 1.68
N ARG A 64 7.13 -4.65 2.54
CA ARG A 64 7.50 -6.01 2.95
C ARG A 64 6.36 -6.73 3.66
N ARG A 65 5.63 -6.05 4.57
CA ARG A 65 4.48 -6.63 5.26
C ARG A 65 3.34 -6.93 4.29
N VAL A 66 3.02 -6.00 3.39
CA VAL A 66 2.00 -6.24 2.35
C VAL A 66 2.36 -7.46 1.51
N LEU A 67 3.59 -7.52 1.00
CA LEU A 67 4.06 -8.65 0.20
C LEU A 67 4.08 -9.97 0.99
N SER A 68 4.40 -9.96 2.28
CA SER A 68 4.43 -11.20 3.08
C SER A 68 3.04 -11.75 3.38
N HIS A 69 2.06 -10.88 3.65
CA HIS A 69 0.68 -11.31 3.94
C HIS A 69 -0.08 -11.76 2.69
N HIS A 70 0.27 -11.22 1.52
CA HIS A 70 -0.47 -11.45 0.27
C HIS A 70 0.29 -12.27 -0.78
N ARG A 71 1.34 -13.01 -0.40
CA ARG A 71 2.11 -13.86 -1.34
C ARG A 71 1.23 -14.79 -2.18
N GLY A 72 0.17 -15.33 -1.57
CA GLY A 72 -0.76 -16.25 -2.23
C GLY A 72 -1.63 -15.61 -3.31
N MET A 73 -1.89 -14.29 -3.23
CA MET A 73 -2.73 -13.58 -4.22
C MET A 73 -2.02 -13.36 -5.54
N MET A 74 -0.69 -13.41 -5.56
CA MET A 74 0.11 -13.30 -6.77
C MET A 74 0.30 -14.65 -7.48
N VAL A 75 -0.32 -15.73 -6.99
CA VAL A 75 -0.28 -17.03 -7.66
C VAL A 75 -1.32 -17.02 -8.78
N TYR A 76 -0.85 -16.85 -10.01
CA TYR A 76 -1.68 -16.93 -11.20
C TYR A 76 -2.07 -18.39 -11.47
N LYS A 77 -3.33 -18.74 -11.19
CA LYS A 77 -3.90 -20.06 -11.49
C LYS A 77 -4.95 -19.97 -12.59
N GLU A 78 -5.89 -19.04 -12.42
CA GLU A 78 -7.02 -18.80 -13.32
C GLU A 78 -7.12 -17.30 -13.65
N PRO A 79 -7.33 -16.92 -14.92
CA PRO A 79 -7.43 -15.52 -15.33
C PRO A 79 -8.51 -14.74 -14.58
N LYS A 80 -9.72 -15.32 -14.44
CA LYS A 80 -10.86 -14.66 -13.77
C LYS A 80 -10.55 -14.38 -12.29
N ASP A 81 -10.01 -15.37 -11.59
CA ASP A 81 -9.63 -15.24 -10.18
C ASP A 81 -8.55 -14.17 -9.99
N PHE A 82 -7.57 -14.10 -10.89
CA PHE A 82 -6.53 -13.08 -10.81
C PHE A 82 -7.10 -11.67 -10.99
N LEU A 83 -7.94 -11.46 -12.00
CA LEU A 83 -8.60 -10.17 -12.22
C LEU A 83 -9.48 -9.78 -11.03
N ARG A 84 -10.27 -10.74 -10.51
CA ARG A 84 -11.10 -10.54 -9.31
C ARG A 84 -10.25 -10.12 -8.12
N ASN A 85 -9.19 -10.86 -7.82
CA ASN A 85 -8.25 -10.51 -6.75
C ASN A 85 -7.67 -9.12 -6.94
N MET A 86 -7.27 -8.75 -8.15
CA MET A 86 -6.72 -7.41 -8.45
C MET A 86 -7.73 -6.28 -8.26
N ILE A 87 -9.00 -6.51 -8.60
CA ILE A 87 -10.09 -5.52 -8.42
C ILE A 87 -10.35 -5.24 -6.93
N PHE A 88 -10.35 -6.27 -6.08
CA PHE A 88 -10.62 -6.12 -4.65
C PHE A 88 -9.38 -5.84 -3.80
N LEU A 89 -8.18 -6.00 -4.38
CA LEU A 89 -6.91 -5.82 -3.68
C LEU A 89 -6.77 -4.43 -3.04
N PRO A 90 -7.04 -3.30 -3.72
CA PRO A 90 -6.98 -1.96 -3.13
C PRO A 90 -7.70 -1.84 -1.79
N SER A 91 -8.99 -2.16 -1.76
CA SER A 91 -9.83 -2.05 -0.57
C SER A 91 -9.35 -2.95 0.56
N LYS A 92 -8.88 -4.15 0.22
CA LYS A 92 -8.28 -5.07 1.20
C LYS A 92 -7.00 -4.51 1.81
N LEU A 93 -6.09 -4.02 0.98
CA LEU A 93 -4.81 -3.48 1.43
C LEU A 93 -4.99 -2.22 2.28
N VAL A 94 -5.88 -1.32 1.87
CA VAL A 94 -6.21 -0.10 2.62
C VAL A 94 -6.84 -0.44 3.96
N ALA A 95 -7.78 -1.41 4.01
CA ALA A 95 -8.41 -1.83 5.25
C ALA A 95 -7.42 -2.46 6.25
N GLU A 96 -6.45 -3.24 5.77
CA GLU A 96 -5.47 -3.92 6.63
C GLU A 96 -4.40 -2.99 7.19
N GLU A 97 -3.91 -2.03 6.38
CA GLU A 97 -2.80 -1.13 6.76
C GLU A 97 -3.14 0.35 6.44
N PRO A 98 -4.21 0.93 7.03
CA PRO A 98 -4.78 2.21 6.60
C PRO A 98 -3.79 3.38 6.72
N LEU A 99 -3.03 3.45 7.82
CA LEU A 99 -2.02 4.50 8.01
C LEU A 99 -0.88 4.41 6.99
N PHE A 100 -0.51 3.20 6.56
CA PHE A 100 0.53 3.01 5.56
C PHE A 100 0.08 3.54 4.20
N TRP A 101 -1.13 3.19 3.75
CA TRP A 101 -1.65 3.66 2.47
C TRP A 101 -1.95 5.16 2.48
N LYS A 102 -2.44 5.70 3.59
CA LYS A 102 -2.55 7.15 3.78
C LYS A 102 -1.19 7.85 3.70
N LEU A 103 -0.14 7.27 4.29
CA LEU A 103 1.22 7.79 4.13
C LEU A 103 1.70 7.72 2.68
N GLN A 104 1.45 6.61 1.98
CA GLN A 104 1.83 6.45 0.56
C GLN A 104 1.14 7.48 -0.35
N GLU A 105 -0.15 7.74 -0.13
CA GLU A 105 -0.89 8.78 -0.83
C GLU A 105 -0.24 10.15 -0.62
N ARG A 106 0.03 10.54 0.64
CA ARG A 106 0.58 11.86 0.96
C ARG A 106 1.98 12.06 0.39
N LEU A 107 2.70 10.95 0.17
CA LEU A 107 4.05 10.92 -0.38
C LEU A 107 4.07 10.60 -1.86
N TRP A 108 2.96 10.68 -2.59
CA TRP A 108 2.93 10.39 -4.03
C TRP A 108 3.92 11.24 -4.85
N HIS A 109 4.18 12.47 -4.41
CA HIS A 109 5.15 13.37 -5.03
C HIS A 109 6.60 13.17 -4.53
N ASN A 110 6.82 12.33 -3.52
CA ASN A 110 8.15 11.96 -3.06
C ASN A 110 8.74 10.89 -3.98
N SER A 111 9.88 11.17 -4.60
CA SER A 111 10.52 10.29 -5.60
C SER A 111 10.80 8.88 -5.06
N PHE A 112 11.30 8.77 -3.83
CA PHE A 112 11.58 7.48 -3.21
C PHE A 112 10.30 6.68 -2.96
N SER A 113 9.26 7.30 -2.38
CA SER A 113 7.98 6.62 -2.12
C SER A 113 7.32 6.16 -3.42
N LYS A 114 7.30 7.04 -4.44
CA LYS A 114 6.79 6.71 -5.77
C LYS A 114 7.54 5.53 -6.40
N GLN A 115 8.86 5.54 -6.36
CA GLN A 115 9.68 4.44 -6.89
C GLN A 115 9.39 3.11 -6.17
N GLN A 116 9.20 3.13 -4.85
CA GLN A 116 8.84 1.92 -4.09
C GLN A 116 7.46 1.39 -4.50
N HIS A 117 6.48 2.26 -4.72
CA HIS A 117 5.16 1.87 -5.22
C HIS A 117 5.23 1.29 -6.63
N GLU A 118 5.98 1.93 -7.53
CA GLU A 118 6.18 1.42 -8.90
C GLU A 118 6.84 0.04 -8.88
N GLN A 119 7.84 -0.20 -8.03
CA GLN A 119 8.46 -1.51 -7.87
C GLN A 119 7.48 -2.57 -7.36
N PHE A 120 6.57 -2.18 -6.47
CA PHE A 120 5.51 -3.06 -5.96
C PHE A 120 4.52 -3.44 -7.07
N MET A 121 4.13 -2.50 -7.93
CA MET A 121 3.16 -2.73 -9.01
C MET A 121 3.74 -3.32 -10.29
N LYS A 122 5.06 -3.19 -10.52
CA LYS A 122 5.75 -3.62 -11.76
C LYS A 122 5.42 -5.06 -12.20
N PRO A 123 5.34 -6.08 -11.33
CA PRO A 123 5.05 -7.45 -11.76
C PRO A 123 3.61 -7.67 -12.25
N VAL A 124 2.67 -6.77 -11.91
CA VAL A 124 1.23 -6.96 -12.12
C VAL A 124 0.83 -6.79 -13.58
N GLN A 125 1.39 -5.80 -14.27
CA GLN A 125 1.01 -5.44 -15.64
C GLN A 125 1.08 -6.61 -16.64
N PRO A 126 2.20 -7.36 -16.77
CA PRO A 126 2.26 -8.47 -17.72
C PRO A 126 1.26 -9.60 -17.39
N ILE A 127 0.97 -9.82 -16.10
CA ILE A 127 0.02 -10.86 -15.68
C ILE A 127 -1.41 -10.46 -16.06
N LEU A 128 -1.77 -9.19 -15.87
CA LEU A 128 -3.08 -8.66 -16.32
C LEU A 128 -3.25 -8.77 -17.84
N VAL A 129 -2.22 -8.44 -18.62
CA VAL A 129 -2.26 -8.57 -20.08
C VAL A 129 -2.52 -10.03 -20.48
N ASN A 130 -1.83 -10.98 -19.85
CA ASN A 130 -2.04 -12.40 -20.10
C ASN A 130 -3.47 -12.82 -19.72
N ALA A 131 -3.96 -12.41 -18.54
CA ALA A 131 -5.30 -12.73 -18.07
C ALA A 131 -6.39 -12.25 -19.04
N PHE A 132 -6.32 -10.99 -19.48
CA PHE A 132 -7.27 -10.45 -20.46
C PHE A 132 -7.15 -11.15 -21.83
N SER A 133 -5.93 -11.53 -22.24
CA SER A 133 -5.72 -12.27 -23.48
C SER A 133 -6.32 -13.67 -23.45
N GLU A 134 -6.14 -14.41 -22.34
CA GLU A 134 -6.70 -15.75 -22.16
C GLU A 134 -8.24 -15.74 -22.10
N LEU A 135 -8.82 -14.64 -21.61
CA LEU A 135 -10.27 -14.42 -21.61
C LEU A 135 -10.82 -13.91 -22.95
N GLY A 136 -9.98 -13.69 -23.96
CA GLY A 136 -10.40 -13.31 -25.31
C GLY A 136 -10.84 -11.85 -25.47
N TYR A 137 -10.38 -10.94 -24.61
CA TYR A 137 -10.66 -9.51 -24.77
C TYR A 137 -9.96 -8.93 -26.01
N GLU A 138 -10.63 -8.06 -26.76
CA GLU A 138 -10.13 -7.52 -28.03
C GLU A 138 -8.82 -6.73 -27.88
N SER A 139 -8.62 -6.04 -26.76
CA SER A 139 -7.43 -5.22 -26.51
C SER A 139 -6.89 -5.41 -25.08
N PRO A 140 -6.19 -6.53 -24.79
CA PRO A 140 -5.73 -6.86 -23.43
C PRO A 140 -4.82 -5.80 -22.80
N ALA A 141 -4.00 -5.13 -23.62
CA ALA A 141 -3.13 -4.05 -23.16
C ALA A 141 -3.90 -2.80 -22.73
N LEU A 142 -4.97 -2.44 -23.45
CA LEU A 142 -5.82 -1.29 -23.09
C LEU A 142 -6.68 -1.61 -21.86
N GLU A 143 -7.24 -2.82 -21.77
CA GLU A 143 -7.98 -3.25 -20.59
C GLU A 143 -7.11 -3.25 -19.34
N THR A 144 -5.86 -3.70 -19.47
CA THR A 144 -4.87 -3.63 -18.38
C THR A 144 -4.61 -2.18 -17.96
N GLN A 145 -4.38 -1.27 -18.91
CA GLN A 145 -4.16 0.14 -18.60
C GLN A 145 -5.38 0.76 -17.91
N PHE A 146 -6.58 0.49 -18.42
CA PHE A 146 -7.83 0.98 -17.85
C PHE A 146 -8.04 0.47 -16.41
N LEU A 147 -7.87 -0.84 -16.18
CA LEU A 147 -8.01 -1.42 -14.85
C LEU A 147 -6.99 -0.84 -13.86
N LEU A 148 -5.73 -0.69 -14.28
CA LEU A 148 -4.69 -0.10 -13.42
C LEU A 148 -4.97 1.37 -13.08
N LEU A 149 -5.51 2.16 -14.00
CA LEU A 149 -5.92 3.55 -13.73
C LEU A 149 -7.03 3.63 -12.69
N ILE A 150 -8.01 2.73 -12.77
CA ILE A 150 -9.10 2.68 -11.79
C ILE A 150 -8.58 2.21 -10.44
N ILE A 151 -7.79 1.14 -10.40
CA ILE A 151 -7.14 0.66 -9.17
C ILE A 151 -6.36 1.79 -8.52
N ASP A 152 -5.57 2.54 -9.28
CA ASP A 152 -4.78 3.67 -8.80
C ASP A 152 -5.67 4.76 -8.16
N MET A 153 -6.79 5.10 -8.81
CA MET A 153 -7.76 6.04 -8.27
C MET A 153 -8.40 5.52 -6.98
N LEU A 154 -8.84 4.25 -6.96
CA LEU A 154 -9.57 3.65 -5.84
C LEU A 154 -8.74 3.66 -4.56
N TRP A 155 -7.52 3.13 -4.60
CA TRP A 155 -6.70 3.02 -3.38
C TRP A 155 -6.36 4.41 -2.82
N LYS A 156 -6.06 5.40 -3.68
CA LYS A 156 -5.73 6.78 -3.24
C LYS A 156 -6.89 7.43 -2.53
N ARG A 157 -8.07 7.32 -3.13
CA ARG A 157 -9.29 7.92 -2.57
C ARG A 157 -9.70 7.21 -1.28
N GLU A 158 -9.63 5.89 -1.23
CA GLU A 158 -9.92 5.12 -0.01
C GLU A 158 -8.92 5.45 1.11
N ALA A 159 -7.64 5.56 0.81
CA ALA A 159 -6.60 5.93 1.78
C ALA A 159 -6.83 7.32 2.41
N ASN A 160 -7.46 8.23 1.67
CA ASN A 160 -7.86 9.56 2.16
C ASN A 160 -9.19 9.57 2.91
N GLY A 161 -9.96 8.47 2.87
CA GLY A 161 -11.32 8.43 3.38
C GLY A 161 -12.32 9.18 2.49
N ASP A 162 -11.97 9.47 1.24
CA ASP A 162 -12.80 10.21 0.27
C ASP A 162 -13.88 9.31 -0.37
N VAL A 163 -13.73 7.98 -0.32
CA VAL A 163 -14.64 7.04 -0.99
C VAL A 163 -15.65 6.46 -0.01
N VAL A 164 -16.92 6.80 -0.21
CA VAL A 164 -18.05 6.19 0.50
C VAL A 164 -18.42 4.81 -0.07
N ASN A 165 -18.00 4.48 -1.31
CA ASN A 165 -18.47 3.35 -2.11
C ASN A 165 -17.36 2.50 -2.80
N GLY A 166 -16.18 2.33 -2.19
CA GLY A 166 -15.03 1.67 -2.85
C GLY A 166 -15.31 0.22 -3.24
N LEU A 167 -16.00 -0.49 -2.35
CA LEU A 167 -16.50 -1.84 -2.59
C LEU A 167 -17.54 -1.89 -3.72
N ASP A 168 -18.42 -0.89 -3.84
CA ASP A 168 -19.44 -0.87 -4.89
C ASP A 168 -18.82 -0.70 -6.28
N LEU A 169 -17.74 0.11 -6.38
CA LEU A 169 -16.97 0.25 -7.61
C LEU A 169 -16.22 -1.04 -7.96
N ALA A 170 -15.65 -1.73 -6.97
CA ALA A 170 -15.05 -3.04 -7.17
C ALA A 170 -16.07 -4.07 -7.68
N LEU A 171 -17.27 -4.12 -7.06
CA LEU A 171 -18.38 -4.97 -7.50
C LEU A 171 -18.89 -4.59 -8.90
N LEU A 172 -18.88 -3.31 -9.26
CA LEU A 172 -19.21 -2.84 -10.61
C LEU A 172 -18.20 -3.36 -11.63
N LEU A 173 -16.90 -3.32 -11.32
CA LEU A 173 -15.85 -3.84 -12.20
C LEU A 173 -15.93 -5.36 -12.35
N GLU A 174 -16.19 -6.08 -11.27
CA GLU A 174 -16.39 -7.53 -11.29
C GLU A 174 -17.52 -7.91 -12.27
N ARG A 175 -18.65 -7.19 -12.23
CA ARG A 175 -19.75 -7.37 -13.18
C ARG A 175 -19.38 -6.94 -14.60
N LYS A 176 -18.67 -5.81 -14.77
CA LYS A 176 -18.22 -5.31 -16.09
C LYS A 176 -17.41 -6.38 -16.82
N TYR A 177 -16.56 -7.10 -16.08
CA TYR A 177 -15.64 -8.09 -16.63
C TYR A 177 -16.15 -9.54 -16.59
N ASP A 178 -17.42 -9.76 -16.21
CA ASP A 178 -18.03 -11.09 -16.07
C ASP A 178 -17.19 -12.07 -15.21
N LEU A 179 -16.76 -11.59 -14.04
CA LEU A 179 -15.85 -12.29 -13.12
C LEU A 179 -16.57 -12.97 -11.95
N ALA A 180 -17.90 -12.96 -11.94
CA ALA A 180 -18.73 -13.50 -10.87
C ALA A 180 -18.59 -15.02 -10.72
#